data_AF-A0AA89C9Z3-F1
#
_entry.id   AF-A0AA89C9Z3-F1
#
_cell.length_a   1.000
_cell.length_b   1.000
_cell.length_c   1.000
_cell.angle_alpha   90.00
_cell.angle_beta   90.00
_cell.angle_gamma   90.00
#
_symmetry.space_group_name_H-M   'P 1'
#
loop_
_entity.id
_entity.type
_entity.pdbx_description
1 polymer ?
#
loop_
_entity_poly.entity_id
_entity_poly.type
_entity_poly.pdbx_seq_one_letter_code
_entity_poly.pdbx_strand_id
1 'polypeptide(L)'
;MTETELFTDIDTKCDIQLDMYRKRRESCESIQKQLTDSSELLSTLTDKSKPEFAVSTLIDMQKSRESELSSIQNMKVNFQRYKLTFTEDAGIDNFLRKCSQFGHVNESFTVLSQADFLTSEDVARERRQTSASQFNMLQLQTMIDAKLRGEQRNWITSVCFMADNRVVLIDRYNEKVKMFSEDCEFLDSYFFENTRLFAVASTNVDEIAVTLPVKMKIKIISTVGNKFKVENVIDTKQPCFGIAITFNHLFVCCATVKHMPCCIKIFDAEYQFVRDITFDNEGVAMFTSLSKAFIAVAPEQNNVSVVDKRSDRHTIVTFDMNGKVKSRDPMPL
;
A
#
# COMPACT_ATOMS: atom_id res chain seq x y z
N MET A 1 -20.80 13.94 17.54
CA MET A 1 -20.30 14.58 16.32
C MET A 1 -21.05 15.87 16.12
N THR A 2 -20.35 16.99 16.22
CA THR A 2 -20.91 18.32 15.92
C THR A 2 -21.05 18.48 14.41
N GLU A 3 -21.91 19.39 13.96
CA GLU A 3 -22.11 19.69 12.54
C GLU A 3 -20.78 20.07 11.84
N THR A 4 -19.92 20.82 12.53
CA THR A 4 -18.58 21.19 12.07
C THR A 4 -17.65 19.98 11.89
N GLU A 5 -17.71 19.00 12.80
CA GLU A 5 -16.92 17.76 12.68
C GLU A 5 -17.36 16.92 11.49
N LEU A 6 -18.66 16.84 11.20
CA LEU A 6 -19.18 16.12 10.05
C LEU A 6 -18.75 16.76 8.73
N PHE A 7 -18.82 18.08 8.59
CA PHE A 7 -18.35 18.78 7.38
C PHE A 7 -16.84 18.60 7.17
N THR A 8 -16.06 18.66 8.24
CA THR A 8 -14.60 18.46 8.16
C THR A 8 -14.25 17.03 7.71
N ASP A 9 -14.98 16.02 8.18
CA ASP A 9 -14.81 14.62 7.75
C ASP A 9 -15.18 14.42 6.27
N ILE A 10 -16.29 15.01 5.83
CA ILE A 10 -16.72 14.98 4.43
C ILE A 10 -15.67 15.63 3.53
N ASP A 11 -15.19 16.84 3.87
CA ASP A 11 -14.18 17.56 3.09
C ASP A 11 -12.89 16.76 3.00
N THR A 12 -12.44 16.18 4.13
CA THR A 12 -11.22 15.35 4.18
C THR A 12 -11.36 14.11 3.29
N LYS A 13 -12.51 13.43 3.33
CA LYS A 13 -12.79 12.25 2.49
C LYS A 13 -12.85 12.64 1.00
N CYS A 14 -13.45 13.78 0.68
CA CYS A 14 -13.48 14.33 -0.67
C CYS A 14 -12.07 14.65 -1.19
N ASP A 15 -11.23 15.28 -0.37
CA ASP A 15 -9.85 15.62 -0.73
C ASP A 15 -8.99 14.39 -0.96
N ILE A 16 -9.10 13.36 -0.11
CA ILE A 16 -8.39 12.08 -0.29
C ILE A 16 -8.82 11.41 -1.60
N GLN A 17 -10.13 11.40 -1.89
CA GLN A 17 -10.63 10.83 -3.15
C GLN A 17 -10.14 11.63 -4.36
N LEU A 18 -10.15 12.97 -4.29
CA LEU A 18 -9.65 13.83 -5.36
C LEU A 18 -8.16 13.65 -5.60
N ASP A 19 -7.34 13.54 -4.55
CA ASP A 19 -5.90 13.25 -4.68
C ASP A 19 -5.67 11.88 -5.33
N MET A 20 -6.42 10.86 -4.91
CA MET A 20 -6.37 9.54 -5.55
C MET A 20 -6.73 9.61 -7.04
N TYR A 21 -7.77 10.35 -7.42
CA TYR A 21 -8.16 10.52 -8.82
C TYR A 21 -7.11 11.31 -9.63
N ARG A 22 -6.49 12.35 -9.04
CA ARG A 22 -5.38 13.09 -9.69
C ARG A 22 -4.18 12.19 -9.96
N LYS A 23 -3.73 11.44 -8.95
CA LYS A 23 -2.61 10.47 -9.10
C LYS A 23 -2.90 9.43 -10.19
N ARG A 24 -4.13 8.92 -10.25
CA ARG A 24 -4.54 7.99 -11.30
C ARG A 24 -4.55 8.63 -12.69
N ARG A 25 -5.00 9.88 -12.79
CA ARG A 25 -4.96 10.64 -14.05
C ARG A 25 -3.53 10.85 -14.54
N GLU A 26 -2.62 11.26 -13.67
CA GLU A 26 -1.19 11.44 -13.99
C GLU A 26 -0.56 10.12 -14.49
N SER A 27 -0.90 9.00 -13.85
CA SER A 27 -0.47 7.67 -14.29
C SER A 27 -0.99 7.33 -15.70
N CYS A 28 -2.28 7.58 -15.98
CA CYS A 28 -2.84 7.40 -17.32
C CYS A 28 -2.18 8.30 -18.37
N GLU A 29 -1.92 9.57 -18.05
CA GLU A 29 -1.24 10.52 -18.95
C GLU A 29 0.21 10.06 -19.23
N SER A 30 0.91 9.53 -18.23
CA SER A 30 2.25 8.94 -18.40
C SER A 30 2.23 7.73 -19.33
N ILE A 31 1.28 6.80 -19.15
CA ILE A 31 1.13 5.62 -20.02
C ILE A 31 0.78 6.05 -21.45
N GLN A 32 -0.14 7.00 -21.60
CA GLN A 32 -0.52 7.52 -22.92
C GLN A 32 0.67 8.16 -23.65
N LYS A 33 1.52 8.90 -22.92
CA LYS A 33 2.75 9.46 -23.46
C LYS A 33 3.71 8.36 -23.91
N GLN A 34 3.96 7.35 -23.07
CA GLN A 34 4.83 6.22 -23.41
C GLN A 34 4.35 5.46 -24.67
N LEU A 35 3.03 5.28 -24.82
CA LEU A 35 2.44 4.68 -26.03
C LEU A 35 2.63 5.56 -27.27
N THR A 36 2.54 6.88 -27.11
CA THR A 36 2.73 7.84 -28.21
C THR A 36 4.19 7.86 -28.65
N ASP A 37 5.12 7.98 -27.71
CA ASP A 37 6.56 7.95 -27.94
C ASP A 37 6.98 6.62 -28.60
N SER A 38 6.40 5.51 -28.13
CA SER A 38 6.59 4.19 -28.74
C SER A 38 6.08 4.14 -30.18
N SER A 39 4.89 4.70 -30.45
CA SER A 39 4.32 4.73 -31.80
C SER A 39 5.17 5.56 -32.78
N GLU A 40 5.79 6.65 -32.33
CA GLU A 40 6.68 7.48 -33.14
C GLU A 40 8.05 6.79 -33.38
N LEU A 41 8.54 6.05 -32.38
CA LEU A 41 9.76 5.26 -32.54
C LEU A 41 9.55 4.12 -33.56
N LEU A 42 8.33 3.56 -33.64
CA LEU A 42 7.97 2.56 -34.64
C LEU A 42 7.92 3.14 -36.07
N SER A 43 7.41 4.36 -36.25
CA SER A 43 7.35 5.00 -37.56
C SER A 43 8.73 5.41 -38.09
N THR A 44 9.67 5.73 -37.21
CA THR A 44 11.06 6.05 -37.59
C THR A 44 11.91 4.81 -37.88
N LEU A 45 11.63 3.68 -37.22
CA LEU A 45 12.30 2.40 -37.49
C LEU A 45 11.87 1.75 -38.80
N THR A 46 10.68 2.08 -39.32
CA THR A 46 10.21 1.58 -40.62
C THR A 46 11.00 2.16 -41.79
N ASP A 47 11.78 3.23 -41.56
CA ASP A 47 12.47 4.01 -42.59
C ASP A 47 13.98 3.68 -42.71
N LYS A 48 14.54 2.77 -41.89
CA LYS A 48 15.99 2.49 -41.86
C LYS A 48 16.35 1.00 -41.96
N SER A 49 17.34 0.73 -42.81
CA SER A 49 17.79 -0.56 -43.36
C SER A 49 18.52 -1.53 -42.41
N LYS A 50 18.10 -1.67 -41.14
CA LYS A 50 18.67 -2.68 -40.21
C LYS A 50 17.57 -3.55 -39.56
N PRO A 51 17.14 -4.62 -40.25
CA PRO A 51 15.95 -5.40 -39.85
C PRO A 51 16.12 -6.16 -38.53
N GLU A 52 17.33 -6.63 -38.19
CA GLU A 52 17.51 -7.49 -37.01
C GLU A 52 17.39 -6.74 -35.67
N PHE A 53 17.90 -5.51 -35.59
CA PHE A 53 17.76 -4.66 -34.39
C PHE A 53 16.35 -4.10 -34.24
N ALA A 54 15.66 -3.86 -35.36
CA ALA A 54 14.28 -3.41 -35.36
C ALA A 54 13.34 -4.50 -34.79
N VAL A 55 13.56 -5.77 -35.14
CA VAL A 55 12.71 -6.89 -34.69
C VAL A 55 12.80 -7.12 -33.17
N SER A 56 13.99 -7.10 -32.57
CA SER A 56 14.11 -7.27 -31.11
C SER A 56 13.45 -6.12 -30.34
N THR A 57 13.66 -4.89 -30.81
CA THR A 57 13.06 -3.68 -30.23
C THR A 57 11.53 -3.71 -30.36
N LEU A 58 11.01 -4.16 -31.51
CA LEU A 58 9.58 -4.36 -31.75
C LEU A 58 8.96 -5.37 -30.76
N ILE A 59 9.65 -6.48 -30.48
CA ILE A 59 9.17 -7.51 -29.55
C ILE A 59 9.12 -6.97 -28.12
N ASP A 60 10.13 -6.24 -27.68
CA ASP A 60 10.17 -5.67 -26.32
C ASP A 60 9.12 -4.57 -26.15
N MET A 61 8.92 -3.74 -27.17
CA MET A 61 7.86 -2.72 -27.20
C MET A 61 6.46 -3.36 -27.19
N GLN A 62 6.26 -4.45 -27.91
CA GLN A 62 4.99 -5.18 -27.90
C GLN A 62 4.69 -5.75 -26.51
N LYS A 63 5.67 -6.35 -25.84
CA LYS A 63 5.53 -6.84 -24.45
C LYS A 63 5.20 -5.71 -23.47
N SER A 64 5.87 -4.56 -23.59
CA SER A 64 5.56 -3.37 -22.75
C SER A 64 4.11 -2.92 -22.95
N ARG A 65 3.69 -2.81 -24.22
CA ARG A 65 2.31 -2.43 -24.58
C ARG A 65 1.27 -3.40 -24.03
N GLU A 66 1.51 -4.70 -24.10
CA GLU A 66 0.59 -5.72 -23.57
C GLU A 66 0.46 -5.63 -22.04
N SER A 67 1.56 -5.36 -21.34
CA SER A 67 1.57 -5.12 -19.88
C SER A 67 0.81 -3.84 -19.50
N GLU A 68 1.01 -2.75 -20.23
CA GLU A 68 0.31 -1.48 -20.02
C GLU A 68 -1.20 -1.60 -20.31
N LEU A 69 -1.59 -2.27 -21.40
CA LEU A 69 -2.99 -2.53 -21.73
C LEU A 69 -3.69 -3.38 -20.65
N SER A 70 -3.00 -4.37 -20.11
CA SER A 70 -3.50 -5.18 -18.99
C SER A 70 -3.73 -4.31 -17.74
N SER A 71 -2.81 -3.38 -17.46
CA SER A 71 -2.95 -2.41 -16.37
C SER A 71 -4.14 -1.46 -16.58
N ILE A 72 -4.36 -0.97 -17.80
CA ILE A 72 -5.52 -0.15 -18.17
C ILE A 72 -6.84 -0.94 -18.03
N GLN A 73 -6.87 -2.20 -18.47
CA GLN A 73 -8.06 -3.06 -18.31
C GLN A 73 -8.39 -3.29 -16.83
N ASN A 74 -7.38 -3.57 -15.99
CA ASN A 74 -7.57 -3.71 -14.54
C ASN A 74 -8.09 -2.41 -13.91
N MET A 75 -7.55 -1.27 -14.30
CA MET A 75 -8.08 0.03 -13.88
C MET A 75 -9.53 0.21 -14.31
N LYS A 76 -9.89 -0.12 -15.56
CA LYS A 76 -11.27 -0.02 -16.08
C LYS A 76 -12.24 -0.91 -15.31
N VAL A 77 -11.88 -2.15 -15.01
CA VAL A 77 -12.69 -3.06 -14.19
C VAL A 77 -12.88 -2.48 -12.79
N ASN A 78 -11.83 -1.91 -12.20
CA ASN A 78 -11.93 -1.24 -10.91
C ASN A 78 -12.86 -0.02 -10.97
N PHE A 79 -12.80 0.80 -12.03
CA PHE A 79 -13.72 1.93 -12.22
C PHE A 79 -15.18 1.48 -12.41
N GLN A 80 -15.42 0.40 -13.15
CA GLN A 80 -16.78 -0.13 -13.35
C GLN A 80 -17.43 -0.66 -12.06
N ARG A 81 -16.62 -1.02 -11.05
CA ARG A 81 -17.12 -1.44 -9.73
C ARG A 81 -17.62 -0.27 -8.88
N TYR A 82 -17.16 0.96 -9.15
CA TYR A 82 -17.67 2.16 -8.48
C TYR A 82 -18.88 2.71 -9.22
N LYS A 83 -20.07 2.17 -8.91
CA LYS A 83 -21.33 2.82 -9.30
C LYS A 83 -21.63 3.90 -8.28
N LEU A 84 -21.17 5.13 -8.53
CA LEU A 84 -21.59 6.31 -7.78
C LEU A 84 -23.07 6.57 -8.07
N THR A 85 -23.95 6.00 -7.24
CA THR A 85 -25.36 6.40 -7.21
C THR A 85 -25.48 7.60 -6.28
N PHE A 86 -25.68 8.78 -6.87
CA PHE A 86 -26.17 9.93 -6.11
C PHE A 86 -27.63 9.65 -5.76
N THR A 87 -27.90 9.35 -4.50
CA THR A 87 -29.26 9.34 -3.97
C THR A 87 -29.46 10.67 -3.27
N GLU A 88 -30.48 11.43 -3.68
CA GLU A 88 -30.89 12.63 -2.96
C GLU A 88 -31.13 12.28 -1.49
N ASP A 89 -30.45 13.00 -0.60
CA ASP A 89 -30.67 12.85 0.83
C ASP A 89 -32.00 13.52 1.18
N ALA A 90 -32.98 12.73 1.61
CA ALA A 90 -34.28 13.22 2.05
C ALA A 90 -34.16 14.23 3.21
N GLY A 91 -33.06 14.21 3.96
CA GLY A 91 -32.70 15.18 4.98
C GLY A 91 -32.35 16.56 4.43
N ILE A 92 -31.73 16.66 3.25
CA ILE A 92 -31.40 17.94 2.60
C ILE A 92 -32.69 18.66 2.19
N ASP A 93 -33.65 17.94 1.58
CA ASP A 93 -34.96 18.50 1.26
C ASP A 93 -35.70 19.01 2.51
N ASN A 94 -35.62 18.26 3.59
CA ASN A 94 -36.27 18.62 4.85
C ASN A 94 -35.56 19.82 5.53
N PHE A 95 -34.24 19.93 5.38
CA PHE A 95 -33.44 21.06 5.82
C PHE A 95 -33.75 22.32 5.00
N LEU A 96 -33.77 22.24 3.67
CA LEU A 96 -34.12 23.35 2.78
C LEU A 96 -35.54 23.87 3.04
N ARG A 97 -36.51 22.98 3.32
CA ARG A 97 -37.87 23.36 3.76
C ARG A 97 -37.94 24.00 5.14
N LYS A 98 -36.98 23.74 6.03
CA LYS A 98 -36.86 24.43 7.31
C LYS A 98 -36.19 25.79 7.14
N CYS A 99 -35.21 25.89 6.25
CA CYS A 99 -34.51 27.14 5.93
C CYS A 99 -35.40 28.15 5.20
N SER A 100 -36.37 27.72 4.38
CA SER A 100 -37.33 28.62 3.72
C SER A 100 -38.22 29.41 4.69
N GLN A 101 -38.30 28.98 5.96
CA GLN A 101 -39.01 29.68 7.04
C GLN A 101 -38.23 30.91 7.53
N PHE A 102 -36.92 30.97 7.27
CA PHE A 102 -36.01 32.04 7.69
C PHE A 102 -35.67 33.03 6.55
N GLY A 103 -36.21 32.80 5.35
CA GLY A 103 -36.02 33.65 4.18
C GLY A 103 -35.80 32.84 2.89
N HIS A 104 -35.89 33.50 1.74
CA HIS A 104 -35.57 32.88 0.45
C HIS A 104 -34.05 32.88 0.24
N VAL A 105 -33.47 31.69 0.15
CA VAL A 105 -32.11 31.51 -0.37
C VAL A 105 -32.19 31.62 -1.90
N ASN A 106 -31.66 32.71 -2.46
CA ASN A 106 -31.47 32.80 -3.91
C ASN A 106 -30.26 31.94 -4.27
N GLU A 107 -30.52 30.73 -4.77
CA GLU A 107 -29.47 29.88 -5.33
C GLU A 107 -29.04 30.41 -6.69
N SER A 108 -27.85 31.00 -6.74
CA SER A 108 -27.13 31.19 -7.99
C SER A 108 -25.89 30.33 -7.95
N PHE A 109 -25.94 29.19 -8.65
CA PHE A 109 -24.76 28.34 -8.86
C PHE A 109 -23.90 28.98 -9.95
N THR A 110 -22.77 29.55 -9.56
CA THR A 110 -21.74 29.95 -10.52
C THR A 110 -20.83 28.74 -10.71
N VAL A 111 -20.96 28.06 -11.85
CA VAL A 111 -20.01 27.02 -12.24
C VAL A 111 -18.68 27.72 -12.49
N LEU A 112 -17.72 27.57 -11.57
CA LEU A 112 -16.35 28.03 -11.77
C LEU A 112 -15.76 27.26 -12.97
N SER A 113 -15.62 27.96 -14.10
CA SER A 113 -14.92 27.42 -15.26
C SER A 113 -13.44 27.23 -14.92
N GLN A 114 -12.85 26.16 -15.45
CA GLN A 114 -11.48 25.64 -15.26
C GLN A 114 -10.29 26.61 -15.45
N ALA A 115 -10.48 27.93 -15.55
CA ALA A 115 -9.44 28.88 -15.96
C ALA A 115 -8.63 29.51 -14.81
N ASP A 116 -9.04 29.39 -13.54
CA ASP A 116 -8.38 30.10 -12.43
C ASP A 116 -7.40 29.22 -11.61
N PHE A 117 -6.63 28.36 -12.29
CA PHE A 117 -5.51 27.66 -11.65
C PHE A 117 -4.25 28.51 -11.67
N LEU A 118 -3.83 28.92 -10.48
CA LEU A 118 -2.55 29.58 -10.17
C LEU A 118 -1.37 28.90 -10.89
N THR A 119 -0.50 29.72 -11.46
CA THR A 119 0.72 29.31 -12.16
C THR A 119 1.67 28.53 -11.23
N SER A 120 2.29 27.45 -11.76
CA SER A 120 3.06 26.47 -10.98
C SER A 120 4.31 27.01 -10.28
N GLU A 121 4.72 28.25 -10.56
CA GLU A 121 5.88 28.87 -9.90
C GLU A 121 5.58 29.38 -8.49
N ASP A 122 4.33 29.80 -8.19
CA ASP A 122 3.98 30.30 -6.85
C ASP A 122 3.89 29.15 -5.83
N VAL A 123 3.38 27.98 -6.26
CA VAL A 123 3.30 26.75 -5.44
C VAL A 123 4.69 26.19 -5.11
N ALA A 124 5.67 26.36 -6.01
CA ALA A 124 7.03 25.87 -5.80
C ALA A 124 7.81 26.72 -4.77
N ARG A 125 7.47 28.01 -4.62
CA ARG A 125 8.14 28.92 -3.68
C ARG A 125 7.63 28.76 -2.25
N GLU A 126 6.32 28.55 -2.06
CA GLU A 126 5.75 28.26 -0.73
C GLU A 126 6.20 26.90 -0.16
N ARG A 127 6.38 25.89 -1.02
CA ARG A 127 6.83 24.56 -0.57
C ARG A 127 8.26 24.53 -0.03
N ARG A 128 9.13 25.47 -0.42
CA ARG A 128 10.52 25.52 0.07
C ARG A 128 10.70 26.28 1.38
N GLN A 129 9.77 27.14 1.76
CA GLN A 129 9.83 27.88 3.03
C GLN A 129 9.13 27.16 4.19
N THR A 130 8.25 26.19 3.91
CA THR A 130 7.51 25.43 4.94
C THR A 130 8.22 24.17 5.44
N SER A 131 9.27 23.69 4.76
CA SER A 131 9.89 22.40 5.09
C SER A 131 10.79 22.40 6.34
N ALA A 132 11.16 23.57 6.87
CA ALA A 132 12.11 23.66 7.99
C ALA A 132 11.48 24.07 9.34
N SER A 133 10.24 24.55 9.37
CA SER A 133 9.65 25.19 10.56
C SER A 133 8.32 24.62 11.05
N GLN A 134 7.82 23.54 10.45
CA GLN A 134 6.62 22.85 10.91
C GLN A 134 6.89 21.36 11.15
N PHE A 135 7.81 21.05 12.04
CA PHE A 135 7.62 19.84 12.85
C PHE A 135 6.44 20.13 13.78
N ASN A 136 5.22 20.01 13.24
CA ASN A 136 4.02 19.88 14.04
C ASN A 136 4.30 18.75 15.02
N MET A 137 4.41 19.11 16.28
CA MET A 137 4.57 18.18 17.37
C MET A 137 3.42 17.17 17.24
N LEU A 138 3.73 15.95 16.81
CA LEU A 138 2.74 14.89 16.67
C LEU A 138 2.14 14.67 18.05
N GLN A 139 0.93 15.20 18.27
CA GLN A 139 0.21 14.97 19.51
C GLN A 139 -0.39 13.58 19.44
N LEU A 140 -0.11 12.77 20.46
CA LEU A 140 -0.76 11.48 20.64
C LEU A 140 -2.26 11.72 20.82
N GLN A 141 -3.05 11.39 19.80
CA GLN A 141 -4.50 11.57 19.84
C GLN A 141 -5.18 10.44 20.63
N THR A 142 -4.75 9.20 20.42
CA THR A 142 -5.45 8.02 20.94
C THR A 142 -4.47 6.92 21.36
N MET A 143 -4.85 6.11 22.35
CA MET A 143 -4.13 4.91 22.77
C MET A 143 -5.02 3.68 22.71
N ILE A 144 -4.51 2.58 22.16
CA ILE A 144 -5.17 1.27 22.18
C ILE A 144 -4.59 0.44 23.33
N ASP A 145 -5.42 0.04 24.29
CA ASP A 145 -5.05 -1.05 25.20
C ASP A 145 -5.31 -2.40 24.52
N ALA A 146 -4.26 -2.95 23.93
CA ALA A 146 -4.36 -4.24 23.24
C ALA A 146 -4.54 -5.43 24.20
N LYS A 147 -4.46 -5.25 25.53
CA LYS A 147 -4.54 -6.34 26.52
C LYS A 147 -5.99 -6.71 26.81
N LEU A 148 -6.39 -7.89 26.38
CA LEU A 148 -7.73 -8.38 26.63
C LEU A 148 -7.83 -8.98 28.05
N ARG A 149 -9.05 -9.02 28.57
CA ARG A 149 -9.34 -9.57 29.91
C ARG A 149 -8.84 -11.01 30.01
N GLY A 150 -8.03 -11.29 31.03
CA GLY A 150 -7.46 -12.61 31.29
C GLY A 150 -6.07 -12.84 30.69
N GLU A 151 -5.57 -11.95 29.84
CA GLU A 151 -4.21 -12.02 29.32
C GLU A 151 -3.23 -11.48 30.36
N GLN A 152 -2.06 -12.11 30.50
CA GLN A 152 -1.06 -11.69 31.49
C GLN A 152 -0.15 -10.60 30.93
N ARG A 153 0.33 -10.79 29.70
CA ARG A 153 1.28 -9.90 29.02
C ARG A 153 1.02 -9.94 27.52
N ASN A 154 1.26 -8.81 26.85
CA ASN A 154 1.22 -8.72 25.40
C ASN A 154 2.63 -8.53 24.86
N TRP A 155 2.85 -9.02 23.64
CA TRP A 155 4.02 -8.62 22.85
C TRP A 155 3.56 -8.33 21.43
N ILE A 156 3.30 -7.04 21.19
CA ILE A 156 2.88 -6.57 19.87
C ILE A 156 4.10 -6.56 18.95
N THR A 157 4.09 -7.37 17.90
CA THR A 157 5.23 -7.46 16.96
C THR A 157 4.96 -6.78 15.62
N SER A 158 3.71 -6.49 15.30
CA SER A 158 3.32 -5.84 14.05
C SER A 158 1.94 -5.21 14.17
N VAL A 159 1.76 -4.13 13.42
CA VAL A 159 0.50 -3.43 13.23
C VAL A 159 0.30 -3.20 11.73
N CYS A 160 -0.94 -3.26 11.25
CA CYS A 160 -1.30 -2.71 9.96
C CYS A 160 -2.65 -1.99 10.04
N PHE A 161 -2.80 -0.95 9.22
CA PHE A 161 -4.07 -0.28 9.00
C PHE A 161 -4.76 -0.90 7.80
N MET A 162 -6.06 -1.12 7.91
CA MET A 162 -6.92 -1.55 6.82
C MET A 162 -7.42 -0.34 6.02
N ALA A 163 -8.01 -0.58 4.85
CA ALA A 163 -8.51 0.49 3.99
C ALA A 163 -9.69 1.28 4.59
N ASP A 164 -10.40 0.69 5.56
CA ASP A 164 -11.51 1.28 6.31
C ASP A 164 -11.10 1.77 7.70
N ASN A 165 -9.82 2.13 7.86
CA ASN A 165 -9.22 2.66 9.10
C ASN A 165 -9.26 1.72 10.31
N ARG A 166 -9.72 0.47 10.17
CA ARG A 166 -9.53 -0.55 11.20
C ARG A 166 -8.05 -0.83 11.41
N VAL A 167 -7.70 -1.17 12.65
CA VAL A 167 -6.33 -1.51 13.04
C VAL A 167 -6.23 -2.99 13.35
N VAL A 168 -5.25 -3.66 12.76
CA VAL A 168 -4.97 -5.07 13.04
C VAL A 168 -3.58 -5.20 13.67
N LEU A 169 -3.51 -5.93 14.79
CA LEU A 169 -2.31 -6.12 15.60
C LEU A 169 -1.97 -7.61 15.72
N ILE A 170 -0.67 -7.90 15.72
CA ILE A 170 -0.14 -9.22 16.10
C ILE A 170 0.29 -9.20 17.55
N ASP A 171 -0.38 -9.99 18.39
CA ASP A 171 0.06 -10.28 19.75
C ASP A 171 0.75 -11.64 19.81
N ARG A 172 2.08 -11.61 19.82
CA ARG A 172 2.90 -12.80 19.71
C ARG A 172 2.88 -13.68 20.96
N TYR A 173 2.72 -13.12 22.15
CA TYR A 173 2.69 -13.91 23.39
C TYR A 173 1.36 -14.64 23.58
N ASN A 174 0.27 -14.00 23.20
CA ASN A 174 -1.05 -14.62 23.27
C ASN A 174 -1.41 -15.42 21.99
N GLU A 175 -0.51 -15.50 21.01
CA GLU A 175 -0.69 -16.17 19.71
C GLU A 175 -1.96 -15.71 18.97
N LYS A 176 -2.26 -14.40 19.02
CA LYS A 176 -3.48 -13.82 18.46
C LYS A 176 -3.21 -12.75 17.41
N VAL A 177 -4.11 -12.67 16.44
CA VAL A 177 -4.38 -11.44 15.69
C VAL A 177 -5.57 -10.76 16.37
N LYS A 178 -5.50 -9.44 16.57
CA LYS A 178 -6.57 -8.63 17.17
C LYS A 178 -6.96 -7.50 16.22
N MET A 179 -8.25 -7.24 16.08
CA MET A 179 -8.79 -6.16 15.25
C MET A 179 -9.49 -5.13 16.12
N PHE A 180 -9.28 -3.87 15.77
CA PHE A 180 -9.88 -2.71 16.41
C PHE A 180 -10.53 -1.81 15.36
N SER A 181 -11.59 -1.11 15.75
CA SER A 181 -12.21 -0.07 14.91
C SER A 181 -11.29 1.15 14.77
N GLU A 182 -11.67 2.08 13.92
CA GLU A 182 -11.06 3.42 13.81
C GLU A 182 -11.08 4.15 15.17
N ASP A 183 -12.17 4.00 15.93
CA ASP A 183 -12.33 4.53 17.29
C ASP A 183 -11.57 3.72 18.36
N CYS A 184 -10.68 2.81 17.95
CA CYS A 184 -9.86 1.99 18.84
C CYS A 184 -10.67 1.01 19.71
N GLU A 185 -11.91 0.69 19.34
CA GLU A 185 -12.73 -0.31 20.04
C GLU A 185 -12.36 -1.72 19.58
N PHE A 186 -12.30 -2.67 20.51
CA PHE A 186 -12.02 -4.07 20.18
C PHE A 186 -13.18 -4.70 19.38
N LEU A 187 -12.86 -5.28 18.21
CA LEU A 187 -13.83 -5.90 17.32
C LEU A 187 -13.81 -7.43 17.41
N ASP A 188 -12.65 -8.04 17.12
CA ASP A 188 -12.50 -9.49 17.09
C ASP A 188 -11.04 -9.91 17.34
N SER A 189 -10.85 -11.19 17.67
CA SER A 189 -9.52 -11.80 17.74
C SER A 189 -9.52 -13.22 17.20
N TYR A 190 -8.45 -13.58 16.48
CA TYR A 190 -8.24 -14.93 16.00
C TYR A 190 -7.02 -15.55 16.66
N PHE A 191 -7.23 -16.69 17.32
CA PHE A 191 -6.17 -17.46 18.00
C PHE A 191 -5.52 -18.46 17.04
N PHE A 192 -4.19 -18.51 17.06
CA PHE A 192 -3.41 -19.47 16.30
C PHE A 192 -2.80 -20.49 17.24
N GLU A 193 -3.26 -21.72 17.14
CA GLU A 193 -2.80 -22.78 18.03
C GLU A 193 -1.32 -23.15 17.79
N ASN A 194 -0.52 -23.08 18.85
CA ASN A 194 0.86 -23.58 18.91
C ASN A 194 1.76 -22.95 17.84
N THR A 195 1.66 -21.64 17.64
CA THR A 195 2.52 -20.94 16.69
C THR A 195 2.76 -19.48 17.06
N ARG A 196 3.98 -19.04 16.76
CA ARG A 196 4.42 -17.66 17.02
C ARG A 196 4.26 -16.84 15.75
N LEU A 197 3.24 -15.98 15.77
CA LEU A 197 3.01 -14.95 14.77
C LEU A 197 4.15 -13.92 14.80
N PHE A 198 4.35 -13.20 13.69
CA PHE A 198 5.38 -12.18 13.61
C PHE A 198 4.90 -10.87 12.99
N ALA A 199 4.59 -10.87 11.69
CA ALA A 199 4.14 -9.69 10.97
C ALA A 199 2.74 -9.86 10.37
N VAL A 200 2.08 -8.73 10.15
CA VAL A 200 0.79 -8.60 9.45
C VAL A 200 0.87 -7.47 8.42
N ALA A 201 0.26 -7.68 7.27
CA ALA A 201 0.00 -6.64 6.28
C ALA A 201 -1.45 -6.75 5.78
N SER A 202 -2.10 -5.62 5.51
CA SER A 202 -3.39 -5.60 4.80
C SER A 202 -3.12 -5.88 3.32
N THR A 203 -3.81 -6.84 2.72
CA THR A 203 -3.62 -7.23 1.31
C THR A 203 -4.64 -6.57 0.39
N ASN A 204 -5.91 -6.67 0.77
CA ASN A 204 -7.07 -6.10 0.10
C ASN A 204 -7.93 -5.33 1.12
N VAL A 205 -9.04 -4.74 0.68
CA VAL A 205 -9.98 -3.97 1.53
C VAL A 205 -10.37 -4.76 2.79
N ASP A 206 -10.69 -6.05 2.64
CA ASP A 206 -11.16 -6.92 3.72
C ASP A 206 -10.24 -8.10 3.99
N GLU A 207 -8.95 -7.99 3.70
CA GLU A 207 -8.04 -9.13 3.83
C GLU A 207 -6.68 -8.74 4.41
N ILE A 208 -6.12 -9.65 5.19
CA ILE A 208 -4.78 -9.53 5.78
C ILE A 208 -3.94 -10.78 5.49
N ALA A 209 -2.63 -10.58 5.41
CA ALA A 209 -1.64 -11.65 5.37
C ALA A 209 -0.84 -11.67 6.67
N VAL A 210 -0.73 -12.84 7.30
CA VAL A 210 -0.06 -13.03 8.59
C VAL A 210 1.06 -14.06 8.44
N THR A 211 2.28 -13.74 8.88
CA THR A 211 3.42 -14.65 8.81
C THR A 211 3.50 -15.57 10.03
N LEU A 212 3.74 -16.86 9.80
CA LEU A 212 3.92 -17.90 10.80
C LEU A 212 5.33 -18.52 10.66
N PRO A 213 6.40 -17.87 11.17
CA PRO A 213 7.77 -18.28 10.92
C PRO A 213 8.08 -19.75 11.23
N VAL A 214 7.58 -20.27 12.35
CA VAL A 214 7.84 -21.67 12.76
C VAL A 214 7.17 -22.67 11.81
N LYS A 215 6.01 -22.31 11.24
CA LYS A 215 5.25 -23.16 10.31
C LYS A 215 5.67 -22.94 8.86
N MET A 216 6.57 -21.99 8.58
CA MET A 216 7.01 -21.61 7.22
C MET A 216 5.82 -21.31 6.30
N LYS A 217 4.84 -20.57 6.82
CA LYS A 217 3.57 -20.30 6.16
C LYS A 217 3.13 -18.87 6.33
N ILE A 218 2.34 -18.39 5.39
CA ILE A 218 1.56 -17.15 5.50
C ILE A 218 0.09 -17.57 5.47
N LYS A 219 -0.71 -17.07 6.42
CA LYS A 219 -2.16 -17.21 6.35
C LYS A 219 -2.77 -15.96 5.76
N ILE A 220 -3.66 -16.15 4.79
CA ILE A 220 -4.52 -15.11 4.24
C ILE A 220 -5.87 -15.21 4.95
N ILE A 221 -6.30 -14.10 5.54
CA ILE A 221 -7.45 -14.06 6.44
C ILE A 221 -8.38 -12.94 5.99
N SER A 222 -9.61 -13.31 5.67
CA SER A 222 -10.72 -12.40 5.45
C SER A 222 -11.18 -11.77 6.77
N THR A 223 -11.56 -10.50 6.71
CA THR A 223 -12.01 -9.66 7.82
C THR A 223 -13.45 -9.14 7.61
N VAL A 224 -14.17 -9.72 6.65
CA VAL A 224 -15.53 -9.32 6.27
C VAL A 224 -16.47 -9.40 7.48
N GLY A 225 -17.24 -8.34 7.69
CA GLY A 225 -18.22 -8.28 8.78
C GLY A 225 -17.58 -8.26 10.18
N ASN A 226 -16.39 -7.66 10.30
CA ASN A 226 -15.62 -7.57 11.54
C ASN A 226 -15.30 -8.93 12.18
N LYS A 227 -15.11 -9.97 11.36
CA LYS A 227 -14.76 -11.31 11.82
C LYS A 227 -13.60 -11.86 11.03
N PHE A 228 -12.72 -12.57 11.72
CA PHE A 228 -11.64 -13.29 11.05
C PHE A 228 -12.11 -14.63 10.48
N LYS A 229 -11.81 -14.86 9.20
CA LYS A 229 -11.97 -16.16 8.54
C LYS A 229 -10.74 -16.48 7.69
N VAL A 230 -10.12 -17.63 7.94
CA VAL A 230 -8.96 -18.07 7.14
C VAL A 230 -9.45 -18.52 5.77
N GLU A 231 -8.92 -17.91 4.71
CA GLU A 231 -9.29 -18.22 3.33
C GLU A 231 -8.19 -19.02 2.61
N ASN A 232 -6.92 -18.65 2.79
CA ASN A 232 -5.82 -19.26 2.05
C ASN A 232 -4.55 -19.42 2.90
N VAL A 233 -3.64 -20.28 2.46
CA VAL A 233 -2.36 -20.57 3.10
C VAL A 233 -1.26 -20.68 2.05
N ILE A 234 -0.24 -19.84 2.17
CA ILE A 234 0.95 -19.85 1.31
C ILE A 234 2.07 -20.59 2.05
N ASP A 235 2.72 -21.55 1.39
CA ASP A 235 3.90 -22.23 1.91
C ASP A 235 5.17 -21.52 1.41
N THR A 236 5.94 -20.94 2.33
CA THR A 236 7.15 -20.18 2.00
C THR A 236 8.39 -21.06 1.90
N LYS A 237 8.33 -22.33 2.32
CA LYS A 237 9.47 -23.28 2.41
C LYS A 237 10.62 -22.85 3.33
N GLN A 238 10.56 -21.65 3.91
CA GLN A 238 11.53 -21.04 4.83
C GLN A 238 10.80 -20.25 5.91
N PRO A 239 11.37 -20.07 7.13
CA PRO A 239 10.80 -19.20 8.14
C PRO A 239 10.59 -17.78 7.62
N CYS A 240 9.35 -17.32 7.64
CA CYS A 240 8.94 -16.00 7.18
C CYS A 240 8.73 -15.04 8.36
N PHE A 241 9.24 -13.82 8.27
CA PHE A 241 9.18 -12.82 9.33
C PHE A 241 8.48 -11.55 8.84
N GLY A 242 9.22 -10.53 8.39
CA GLY A 242 8.64 -9.31 7.84
C GLY A 242 7.75 -9.60 6.63
N ILE A 243 6.64 -8.89 6.53
CA ILE A 243 5.73 -8.90 5.39
C ILE A 243 5.34 -7.47 5.06
N ALA A 244 5.30 -7.14 3.78
CA ALA A 244 4.81 -5.86 3.30
C ALA A 244 4.15 -6.06 1.94
N ILE A 245 3.27 -5.14 1.56
CA ILE A 245 2.55 -5.22 0.30
C ILE A 245 2.73 -3.95 -0.53
N THR A 246 2.68 -4.14 -1.84
CA THR A 246 2.43 -3.09 -2.84
C THR A 246 1.15 -3.44 -3.58
N PHE A 247 0.61 -2.53 -4.40
CA PHE A 247 -0.63 -2.74 -5.14
C PHE A 247 -0.80 -4.14 -5.77
N ASN A 248 0.28 -4.76 -6.30
CA ASN A 248 0.21 -6.06 -6.96
C ASN A 248 1.13 -7.15 -6.37
N HIS A 249 1.95 -6.83 -5.35
CA HIS A 249 2.96 -7.78 -4.89
C HIS A 249 3.08 -7.81 -3.38
N LEU A 250 3.14 -9.04 -2.85
CA LEU A 250 3.42 -9.36 -1.46
C LEU A 250 4.90 -9.70 -1.29
N PHE A 251 5.59 -8.96 -0.43
CA PHE A 251 7.00 -9.15 -0.11
C PHE A 251 7.16 -9.81 1.25
N VAL A 252 7.98 -10.84 1.33
CA VAL A 252 8.14 -11.66 2.53
C VAL A 252 9.61 -11.89 2.82
N CYS A 253 10.06 -11.48 4.01
CA CYS A 253 11.40 -11.77 4.51
C CYS A 253 11.51 -13.24 4.93
N CYS A 254 12.31 -14.02 4.21
CA CYS A 254 12.59 -15.42 4.53
C CYS A 254 14.01 -15.59 5.09
N ALA A 255 14.12 -16.25 6.24
CA ALA A 255 15.40 -16.52 6.88
C ALA A 255 16.09 -17.78 6.30
N THR A 256 17.41 -17.87 6.53
CA THR A 256 18.23 -19.00 6.11
C THR A 256 17.74 -20.33 6.71
N VAL A 257 17.72 -21.39 5.88
CA VAL A 257 17.50 -22.77 6.33
C VAL A 257 18.46 -23.69 5.60
N LYS A 258 19.37 -24.35 6.32
CA LYS A 258 20.35 -25.34 5.81
C LYS A 258 21.06 -24.94 4.50
N HIS A 259 20.39 -25.12 3.36
CA HIS A 259 20.90 -24.90 2.00
C HIS A 259 20.23 -23.72 1.27
N MET A 260 19.32 -23.00 1.92
CA MET A 260 18.63 -21.84 1.36
C MET A 260 19.10 -20.57 2.08
N PRO A 261 19.71 -19.60 1.37
CA PRO A 261 20.12 -18.32 1.96
C PRO A 261 18.91 -17.46 2.37
N CYS A 262 19.17 -16.37 3.08
CA CYS A 262 18.15 -15.34 3.33
C CYS A 262 17.70 -14.70 2.01
N CYS A 263 16.40 -14.51 1.85
CA CYS A 263 15.85 -13.93 0.64
C CYS A 263 14.55 -13.17 0.92
N ILE A 264 14.17 -12.31 -0.02
CA ILE A 264 12.83 -11.72 -0.07
C ILE A 264 12.04 -12.47 -1.13
N LYS A 265 10.97 -13.17 -0.72
CA LYS A 265 10.06 -13.81 -1.66
C LYS A 265 8.98 -12.83 -2.08
N ILE A 266 8.69 -12.81 -3.37
CA ILE A 266 7.66 -11.97 -3.98
C ILE A 266 6.55 -12.88 -4.49
N PHE A 267 5.33 -12.58 -4.07
CA PHE A 267 4.11 -13.21 -4.57
C PHE A 267 3.27 -12.16 -5.30
N ASP A 268 2.50 -12.58 -6.30
CA ASP A 268 1.54 -11.72 -7.00
C ASP A 268 0.24 -11.55 -6.20
N ALA A 269 -0.75 -10.87 -6.79
CA ALA A 269 -2.05 -10.61 -6.18
C ALA A 269 -2.87 -11.89 -5.96
N GLU A 270 -2.61 -12.93 -6.75
CA GLU A 270 -3.19 -14.27 -6.65
C GLU A 270 -2.38 -15.22 -5.73
N TYR A 271 -1.42 -14.66 -4.99
CA TYR A 271 -0.56 -15.36 -4.05
C TYR A 271 0.33 -16.45 -4.68
N GLN A 272 0.57 -16.37 -5.98
CA GLN A 272 1.51 -17.23 -6.68
C GLN A 272 2.93 -16.69 -6.50
N PHE A 273 3.88 -17.61 -6.37
CA PHE A 273 5.28 -17.24 -6.26
C PHE A 273 5.78 -16.69 -7.59
N VAL A 274 6.31 -15.46 -7.56
CA VAL A 274 6.87 -14.79 -8.74
C VAL A 274 8.38 -15.02 -8.81
N ARG A 275 9.10 -14.63 -7.76
CA ARG A 275 10.56 -14.77 -7.64
C ARG A 275 11.04 -14.56 -6.21
N ASP A 276 12.32 -14.82 -5.97
CA ASP A 276 13.04 -14.39 -4.78
C ASP A 276 14.19 -13.43 -5.12
N ILE A 277 14.49 -12.52 -4.19
CA ILE A 277 15.64 -11.63 -4.22
C ILE A 277 16.61 -12.11 -3.15
N THR A 278 17.72 -12.68 -3.59
CA THR A 278 18.76 -13.24 -2.72
C THR A 278 20.10 -12.52 -2.90
N PHE A 279 20.45 -12.24 -4.16
CA PHE A 279 21.72 -11.65 -4.55
C PHE A 279 21.48 -10.30 -5.22
N ASP A 280 22.44 -9.39 -5.07
CA ASP A 280 22.45 -8.14 -5.83
C ASP A 280 22.98 -8.38 -7.26
N ASN A 281 23.08 -7.31 -8.04
CA ASN A 281 23.51 -7.37 -9.44
C ASN A 281 24.97 -7.83 -9.60
N GLU A 282 25.76 -7.86 -8.51
CA GLU A 282 27.15 -8.35 -8.51
C GLU A 282 27.23 -9.83 -8.08
N GLY A 283 26.09 -10.46 -7.80
CA GLY A 283 26.03 -11.84 -7.29
C GLY A 283 26.37 -11.94 -5.81
N VAL A 284 26.45 -10.82 -5.08
CA VAL A 284 26.75 -10.81 -3.65
C VAL A 284 25.45 -10.98 -2.87
N ALA A 285 25.46 -11.80 -1.82
CA ALA A 285 24.30 -12.01 -0.98
C ALA A 285 23.82 -10.67 -0.38
N MET A 286 22.56 -10.33 -0.62
CA MET A 286 22.02 -9.03 -0.20
C MET A 286 21.88 -8.93 1.31
N PHE A 287 21.53 -10.05 1.95
CA PHE A 287 21.13 -10.11 3.35
C PHE A 287 22.00 -11.11 4.11
N THR A 288 22.37 -10.74 5.33
CA THR A 288 23.14 -11.61 6.22
C THR A 288 22.21 -12.42 7.10
N SER A 289 21.18 -11.78 7.65
CA SER A 289 20.19 -12.43 8.50
C SER A 289 18.88 -11.66 8.50
N LEU A 290 17.84 -12.31 7.97
CA LEU A 290 16.46 -11.82 8.00
C LEU A 290 15.64 -12.40 9.15
N SER A 291 16.31 -13.00 10.14
CA SER A 291 15.62 -13.52 11.33
C SER A 291 15.03 -12.34 12.12
N LYS A 292 13.70 -12.33 12.26
CA LYS A 292 12.96 -11.22 12.87
C LYS A 292 13.21 -9.86 12.18
N ALA A 293 13.46 -9.86 10.87
CA ALA A 293 13.59 -8.63 10.09
C ALA A 293 12.22 -7.97 9.85
N PHE A 294 12.25 -6.64 9.71
CA PHE A 294 11.12 -5.84 9.28
C PHE A 294 11.33 -5.39 7.84
N ILE A 295 10.24 -5.21 7.12
CA ILE A 295 10.21 -4.78 5.73
C ILE A 295 9.15 -3.70 5.59
N ALA A 296 9.47 -2.67 4.82
CA ALA A 296 8.56 -1.61 4.46
C ALA A 296 8.66 -1.39 2.95
N VAL A 297 7.56 -0.97 2.34
CA VAL A 297 7.55 -0.59 0.93
C VAL A 297 7.06 0.84 0.82
N ALA A 298 7.76 1.65 0.04
CA ALA A 298 7.31 2.99 -0.35
C ALA A 298 6.46 2.85 -1.62
N PRO A 299 5.12 2.97 -1.54
CA PRO A 299 4.24 2.65 -2.67
C PRO A 299 4.51 3.54 -3.89
N GLU A 300 4.84 4.81 -3.66
CA GLU A 300 5.05 5.79 -4.73
C GLU A 300 6.39 5.60 -5.47
N GLN A 301 7.37 4.97 -4.82
CA GLN A 301 8.74 4.87 -5.36
C GLN A 301 9.08 3.46 -5.86
N ASN A 302 8.19 2.48 -5.66
CA ASN A 302 8.45 1.06 -5.89
C ASN A 302 9.75 0.60 -5.21
N ASN A 303 10.04 1.16 -4.03
CA ASN A 303 11.24 0.88 -3.25
C ASN A 303 10.89 0.02 -2.05
N VAL A 304 11.62 -1.08 -1.90
CA VAL A 304 11.50 -1.98 -0.77
C VAL A 304 12.68 -1.73 0.15
N SER A 305 12.40 -1.52 1.44
CA SER A 305 13.42 -1.33 2.47
C SER A 305 13.32 -2.44 3.51
N VAL A 306 14.44 -3.10 3.78
CA VAL A 306 14.51 -4.24 4.69
C VAL A 306 15.57 -3.99 5.75
N VAL A 307 15.26 -4.30 7.01
CA VAL A 307 16.22 -4.28 8.11
C VAL A 307 17.01 -5.61 8.11
N ASP A 308 18.24 -5.59 7.59
CA ASP A 308 19.20 -6.69 7.69
C ASP A 308 19.90 -6.63 9.06
N LYS A 309 19.71 -7.68 9.87
CA LYS A 309 20.24 -7.72 11.23
C LYS A 309 21.58 -8.46 11.27
N ARG A 310 22.68 -7.74 11.43
CA ARG A 310 23.99 -8.33 11.71
C ARG A 310 24.24 -8.37 13.22
N SER A 311 25.20 -9.18 13.64
CA SER A 311 25.57 -9.33 15.06
C SER A 311 26.14 -8.05 15.67
N ASP A 312 26.77 -7.21 14.84
CA ASP A 312 27.49 -6.00 15.21
C ASP A 312 26.75 -4.71 14.83
N ARG A 313 25.87 -4.76 13.82
CA ARG A 313 25.14 -3.60 13.30
C ARG A 313 23.83 -3.98 12.61
N HIS A 314 22.87 -3.08 12.61
CA HIS A 314 21.67 -3.20 11.78
C HIS A 314 21.85 -2.30 10.55
N THR A 315 21.49 -2.81 9.38
CA THR A 315 21.56 -2.06 8.13
C THR A 315 20.22 -2.07 7.45
N ILE A 316 19.76 -0.92 6.99
CA ILE A 316 18.59 -0.80 6.13
C ILE A 316 19.08 -0.96 4.70
N VAL A 317 18.60 -2.00 4.03
CA VAL A 317 18.90 -2.23 2.61
C VAL A 317 17.67 -1.82 1.82
N THR A 318 17.82 -0.80 0.97
CA THR A 318 16.76 -0.33 0.07
C THR A 318 17.08 -0.76 -1.35
N PHE A 319 16.10 -1.35 -2.03
CA PHE A 319 16.24 -1.87 -3.39
C PHE A 319 14.95 -1.66 -4.18
N ASP A 320 15.05 -1.66 -5.52
CA ASP A 320 13.87 -1.63 -6.38
C ASP A 320 13.21 -3.02 -6.52
N MET A 321 12.08 -3.07 -7.20
CA MET A 321 11.36 -4.32 -7.48
C MET A 321 12.23 -5.41 -8.10
N ASN A 322 13.30 -5.05 -8.84
CA ASN A 322 14.20 -5.95 -9.54
C ASN A 322 15.37 -6.44 -8.69
N GLY A 323 15.45 -6.03 -7.42
CA GLY A 323 16.56 -6.38 -6.54
C GLY A 323 17.80 -5.49 -6.72
N LYS A 324 17.72 -4.43 -7.54
CA LYS A 324 18.83 -3.48 -7.64
C LYS A 324 18.89 -2.65 -6.38
N VAL A 325 19.99 -2.80 -5.64
CA VAL A 325 20.26 -2.04 -4.42
C VAL A 325 20.40 -0.55 -4.75
N LYS A 326 19.66 0.29 -4.02
CA LYS A 326 19.73 1.76 -4.08
C LYS A 326 20.59 2.32 -2.97
N SER A 327 20.44 1.81 -1.75
CA SER A 327 21.25 2.23 -0.60
C SER A 327 21.43 1.11 0.42
N ARG A 328 22.47 1.25 1.26
CA ARG A 328 22.74 0.42 2.44
C ARG A 328 23.08 1.36 3.59
N ASP A 329 22.07 1.72 4.36
CA ASP A 329 22.19 2.74 5.39
C ASP A 329 22.35 2.08 6.77
N PRO A 330 23.33 2.51 7.59
CA PRO A 330 23.41 2.03 8.97
C PRO A 330 22.19 2.49 9.75
N MET A 331 21.54 1.58 10.47
CA MET A 331 20.45 1.94 11.37
C MET A 331 21.06 2.51 12.67
N PRO A 332 20.65 3.71 13.10
CA PRO A 332 21.08 4.24 14.40
C PRO A 332 20.61 3.30 15.51
N LEU A 333 21.52 2.96 16.42
CA LEU A 333 21.26 2.08 17.57
C LEU A 333 20.42 2.76 18.65
#